data_AF-A0A8K0P898-F1
#
_entry.id   AF-A0A8K0P898-F1
#
_cell.length_a   1.000
_cell.length_b   1.000
_cell.length_c   1.000
_cell.angle_alpha   90.00
_cell.angle_beta   90.00
_cell.angle_gamma   90.00
#
_symmetry.space_group_name_H-M   'P 1'
#
loop_
_entity.id
_entity.type
_entity.pdbx_description
1 polymer ?
#
loop_
_entity_poly.entity_id
_entity_poly.type
_entity_poly.pdbx_seq_one_letter_code
_entity_poly.pdbx_strand_id
1 'polypeptide(L)'
;MHLATRFFSRSGLEPKSTMGLRNYNSLAKSKLFPSVLGSSNGMLSRNKSDGVKGAVIGIDLGTTNSCLAVMEGKQAKVIENAEGSRTTPSVVAFTKDGERLVGMPARRQAVTNTQNTFYATKRLIGRRFEDPEVKKDMYVTLISV
;
A
#
# COMPACT_ATOMS: atom_id res chain seq x y z
N MET A 1 9.29 8.92 51.42
CA MET A 1 10.43 9.34 50.59
C MET A 1 9.86 9.96 49.31
N HIS A 2 9.69 11.29 49.32
CA HIS A 2 10.38 12.25 48.43
C HIS A 2 9.95 12.13 46.95
N LEU A 3 8.97 12.93 46.50
CA LEU A 3 9.12 14.28 45.87
C LEU A 3 9.63 14.15 44.40
N ALA A 4 9.11 14.82 43.36
CA ALA A 4 8.39 16.09 43.31
C ALA A 4 7.58 16.30 42.01
N THR A 5 6.55 17.11 42.17
CA THR A 5 5.67 17.78 41.19
C THR A 5 6.24 19.17 40.85
N ARG A 6 6.25 19.61 39.58
CA ARG A 6 6.24 21.02 39.08
C ARG A 6 5.80 20.96 37.60
N PHE A 7 4.77 21.62 37.04
CA PHE A 7 4.02 22.87 37.25
C PHE A 7 4.82 24.18 37.06
N PHE A 8 4.74 24.75 35.84
CA PHE A 8 4.84 26.18 35.48
C PHE A 8 4.35 26.32 34.01
N SER A 9 3.14 26.77 33.69
CA SER A 9 2.54 28.13 33.65
C SER A 9 3.12 29.13 32.63
N ARG A 10 2.40 29.24 31.49
CA ARG A 10 2.07 30.38 30.60
C ARG A 10 2.86 31.70 30.63
N SER A 11 3.30 32.11 29.43
CA SER A 11 3.07 33.40 28.73
C SER A 11 3.55 33.19 27.27
N GLY A 12 2.83 33.45 26.16
CA GLY A 12 2.04 34.61 25.77
C GLY A 12 2.84 35.44 24.76
N LEU A 13 2.45 35.44 23.47
CA LEU A 13 2.55 36.52 22.43
C LEU A 13 2.75 36.00 20.97
N GLU A 14 1.71 36.17 20.14
CA GLU A 14 1.74 36.29 18.66
C GLU A 14 2.00 37.78 18.27
N PRO A 15 1.92 38.22 17.00
CA PRO A 15 2.77 38.01 15.81
C PRO A 15 3.44 39.34 15.34
N LYS A 16 4.37 39.32 14.37
CA LYS A 16 4.76 40.55 13.63
C LYS A 16 4.84 40.32 12.12
N SER A 17 3.95 41.00 11.42
CA SER A 17 3.97 41.28 9.99
C SER A 17 5.06 42.31 9.65
N THR A 18 5.73 42.16 8.50
CA THR A 18 5.92 43.22 7.47
C THR A 18 6.74 42.69 6.28
N MET A 19 6.09 42.73 5.11
CA MET A 19 6.56 43.04 3.75
C MET A 19 8.04 42.82 3.36
N GLY A 20 8.21 42.06 2.27
CA GLY A 20 9.42 42.03 1.45
C GLY A 20 9.18 41.30 0.13
N LEU A 21 8.51 41.98 -0.81
CA LEU A 21 8.43 41.59 -2.23
C LEU A 21 9.83 41.40 -2.83
N ARG A 22 10.14 40.21 -3.35
CA ARG A 22 11.21 40.04 -4.35
C ARG A 22 10.79 39.05 -5.43
N ASN A 23 10.36 39.63 -6.55
CA ASN A 23 10.31 39.01 -7.86
C ASN A 23 11.74 38.69 -8.33
N TYR A 24 11.99 37.45 -8.73
CA TYR A 24 13.18 37.06 -9.50
C TYR A 24 12.78 36.29 -10.76
N ASN A 25 11.93 36.90 -11.58
CA ASN A 25 11.91 36.62 -13.02
C ASN A 25 13.14 37.30 -13.65
N SER A 26 14.34 36.74 -13.47
CA SER A 26 15.51 37.13 -14.26
C SER A 26 16.68 36.13 -14.16
N LEU A 27 16.48 34.86 -14.52
CA LEU A 27 17.60 33.97 -14.83
C LEU A 27 17.31 33.02 -15.98
N ALA A 28 16.42 33.44 -16.88
CA ALA A 28 16.43 33.02 -18.26
C ALA A 28 17.49 33.83 -19.02
N LYS A 29 18.76 33.40 -18.98
CA LYS A 29 19.80 33.64 -20.00
C LYS A 29 21.16 33.05 -19.58
N SER A 30 21.33 31.77 -19.83
CA SER A 30 22.62 31.25 -20.32
C SER A 30 22.35 30.02 -21.18
N LYS A 31 22.26 30.27 -22.49
CA LYS A 31 22.39 29.25 -23.52
C LYS A 31 23.85 28.78 -23.55
N LEU A 32 24.10 27.53 -23.19
CA LEU A 32 25.28 26.70 -23.52
C LEU A 32 24.88 25.34 -22.95
N PHE A 33 24.41 24.33 -23.70
CA PHE A 33 25.02 23.60 -24.81
C PHE A 33 23.91 22.84 -25.60
N PRO A 34 24.05 22.60 -26.93
CA PRO A 34 23.11 21.79 -27.70
C PRO A 34 23.52 20.31 -27.84
N SER A 35 22.49 19.46 -27.88
CA SER A 35 22.37 18.18 -28.62
C SER A 35 23.31 16.99 -28.34
N VAL A 36 22.81 16.02 -27.53
CA VAL A 36 22.95 14.55 -27.72
C VAL A 36 21.65 13.92 -27.16
N LEU A 37 20.61 13.75 -27.97
CA LEU A 37 20.23 12.51 -28.68
C LEU A 37 20.08 11.26 -27.79
N GLY A 38 18.82 10.86 -27.53
CA GLY A 38 18.41 9.47 -27.35
C GLY A 38 18.15 8.97 -25.92
N SER A 39 16.88 8.87 -25.51
CA SER A 39 16.24 7.57 -25.21
C SER A 39 14.86 7.77 -24.58
N SER A 40 13.87 7.16 -25.21
CA SER A 40 12.50 6.99 -24.77
C SER A 40 12.41 6.40 -23.35
N ASN A 41 12.10 7.22 -22.36
CA ASN A 41 11.56 6.72 -21.10
C ASN A 41 10.10 7.16 -21.02
N GLY A 42 9.23 6.17 -21.24
CA GLY A 42 7.79 6.28 -21.22
C GLY A 42 7.32 7.12 -20.05
N MET A 43 6.69 8.24 -20.38
CA MET A 43 5.87 9.01 -19.49
C MET A 43 4.83 8.06 -18.91
N LEU A 44 5.01 7.63 -17.65
CA LEU A 44 4.02 6.85 -16.92
C LEU A 44 2.73 7.66 -16.92
N SER A 45 1.80 7.30 -17.79
CA SER A 45 0.47 7.88 -17.85
C SER A 45 -0.22 7.55 -16.55
N ARG A 46 -0.18 8.49 -15.60
CA ARG A 46 -0.95 8.40 -14.37
C ARG A 46 -2.40 8.63 -14.79
N ASN A 47 -3.14 7.54 -14.99
CA ASN A 47 -4.59 7.58 -15.16
C ASN A 47 -5.16 8.35 -13.97
N LYS A 48 -5.54 9.62 -14.20
CA LYS A 48 -6.17 10.44 -13.19
C LYS A 48 -7.58 9.88 -13.02
N SER A 49 -7.86 9.30 -11.87
CA SER A 49 -9.19 8.81 -11.56
C SER A 49 -10.16 9.99 -11.54
N ASP A 50 -11.29 9.86 -12.24
CA ASP A 50 -12.41 10.79 -12.11
C ASP A 50 -12.84 10.88 -10.63
N GLY A 51 -13.53 11.97 -10.27
CA GLY A 51 -14.09 12.16 -8.93
C GLY A 51 -14.87 10.91 -8.49
N VAL A 52 -14.65 10.49 -7.25
CA VAL A 52 -15.19 9.23 -6.73
C VAL A 52 -16.72 9.20 -6.86
N LYS A 53 -17.24 8.29 -7.69
CA LYS A 53 -18.67 8.03 -7.83
C LYS A 53 -18.98 6.69 -7.15
N GLY A 54 -19.66 6.75 -6.00
CA GLY A 54 -20.09 5.56 -5.25
C GLY A 54 -19.58 5.49 -3.82
N ALA A 55 -19.94 4.41 -3.12
CA ALA A 55 -19.48 4.16 -1.76
C ALA A 55 -17.97 3.87 -1.74
N VAL A 56 -17.26 4.54 -0.83
CA VAL A 56 -15.83 4.28 -0.61
C VAL A 56 -15.68 3.08 0.31
N ILE A 57 -14.86 2.12 -0.11
CA ILE A 57 -14.53 0.93 0.66
C ILE A 57 -13.09 1.04 1.18
N GLY A 58 -12.88 0.62 2.42
CA GLY A 58 -11.56 0.40 3.00
C GLY A 58 -11.18 -1.06 2.79
N ILE A 59 -10.02 -1.31 2.18
CA ILE A 59 -9.48 -2.65 2.02
C ILE A 59 -8.15 -2.71 2.75
N ASP A 60 -8.06 -3.58 3.75
CA ASP A 60 -6.80 -3.98 4.33
C ASP A 60 -6.30 -5.22 3.59
N LEU A 61 -5.22 -5.05 2.82
CA LEU A 61 -4.55 -6.15 2.12
C LEU A 61 -3.41 -6.63 3.01
N GLY A 62 -3.66 -7.55 3.94
CA GLY A 62 -2.61 -8.12 4.78
C GLY A 62 -1.79 -9.21 4.06
N THR A 63 -0.71 -9.66 4.70
CA THR A 63 0.11 -10.77 4.18
C THR A 63 -0.59 -12.12 4.32
N THR A 64 -1.37 -12.28 5.40
CA THR A 64 -2.02 -13.56 5.75
C THR A 64 -3.53 -13.46 5.65
N ASN A 65 -4.11 -12.36 6.14
CA ASN A 65 -5.55 -12.12 6.12
C ASN A 65 -5.80 -10.72 5.58
N SER A 66 -6.91 -10.56 4.87
CA SER A 66 -7.40 -9.30 4.35
C SER A 66 -8.79 -9.01 4.92
N CYS A 67 -9.15 -7.74 5.02
CA CYS A 67 -10.40 -7.28 5.60
C CYS A 67 -11.01 -6.18 4.71
N LEU A 68 -12.34 -6.14 4.64
CA LEU A 68 -13.07 -5.12 3.90
C LEU A 68 -14.01 -4.39 4.85
N ALA A 69 -14.00 -3.07 4.79
CA ALA A 69 -14.89 -2.21 5.55
C ALA A 69 -15.57 -1.19 4.63
N VAL A 70 -16.78 -0.81 4.99
CA VAL A 70 -17.54 0.26 4.35
C VAL A 70 -17.89 1.32 5.39
N MET A 71 -18.04 2.56 4.94
CA MET A 71 -18.51 3.64 5.79
C MET A 71 -20.04 3.71 5.74
N GLU A 72 -20.70 3.31 6.82
CA GLU A 72 -22.15 3.52 7.01
C GLU A 72 -22.35 4.84 7.78
N GLY A 73 -22.59 5.92 7.03
CA GLY A 73 -22.68 7.28 7.60
C GLY A 73 -21.34 7.75 8.18
N LYS A 74 -21.25 7.84 9.52
CA LYS A 74 -20.03 8.23 10.24
C LYS A 74 -19.28 7.05 10.88
N GLN A 75 -19.81 5.84 10.79
CA GLN A 75 -19.23 4.66 11.43
C GLN A 75 -18.64 3.72 10.37
N ALA A 76 -17.45 3.19 10.64
CA ALA A 76 -16.83 2.15 9.82
C ALA A 76 -17.37 0.78 10.24
N LYS A 77 -17.80 -0.03 9.28
CA LYS A 77 -18.31 -1.39 9.51
C LYS A 77 -17.57 -2.38 8.65
N VAL A 78 -17.05 -3.43 9.29
CA VAL A 78 -16.41 -4.56 8.60
C VAL A 78 -17.49 -5.45 7.98
N ILE A 79 -17.28 -5.81 6.71
CA ILE A 79 -18.19 -6.67 5.96
C ILE A 79 -17.74 -8.12 6.09
N GLU A 80 -18.71 -9.01 6.27
CA GLU A 80 -18.51 -10.45 6.28
C GLU A 80 -18.39 -10.98 4.83
N ASN A 81 -17.48 -11.91 4.62
CA ASN A 81 -17.31 -12.57 3.34
C ASN A 81 -18.43 -13.61 3.11
N ALA A 82 -18.42 -14.25 1.94
CA ALA A 82 -19.42 -15.26 1.58
C ALA A 82 -19.39 -16.48 2.53
N GLU A 83 -18.27 -16.71 3.21
CA GLU A 83 -18.09 -17.77 4.21
C GLU A 83 -18.48 -17.35 5.65
N GLY A 84 -19.00 -16.13 5.84
CA GLY A 84 -19.44 -15.62 7.14
C GLY A 84 -18.32 -15.17 8.08
N SER A 85 -17.08 -15.05 7.58
CA SER A 85 -15.95 -14.51 8.33
C SER A 85 -15.72 -13.03 7.99
N ARG A 86 -15.28 -12.24 8.99
CA ARG A 86 -14.91 -10.83 8.81
C ARG A 86 -13.54 -10.62 8.17
N THR A 87 -12.76 -11.70 8.03
CA THR A 87 -11.45 -11.67 7.41
C THR A 87 -11.33 -12.80 6.39
N THR A 88 -10.67 -12.51 5.27
CA THR A 88 -10.45 -13.48 4.19
C THR A 88 -8.97 -13.83 4.12
N PRO A 89 -8.56 -15.11 4.10
CA PRO A 89 -7.17 -15.48 3.89
C PRO A 89 -6.63 -14.87 2.59
N SER A 90 -5.43 -14.32 2.65
CA SER A 90 -4.72 -13.73 1.49
C SER A 90 -4.03 -14.84 0.70
N VAL A 91 -4.86 -15.78 0.22
CA VAL A 91 -4.46 -16.99 -0.48
C VAL A 91 -5.27 -17.08 -1.78
N VAL A 92 -4.58 -17.35 -2.88
CA VAL A 92 -5.17 -17.56 -4.20
C VAL A 92 -4.67 -18.88 -4.74
N ALA A 93 -5.54 -19.70 -5.30
CA ALA A 93 -5.16 -20.95 -5.90
C ALA A 93 -5.82 -21.15 -7.27
N PHE A 94 -5.13 -21.84 -8.16
CA PHE A 94 -5.68 -22.23 -9.46
C PHE A 94 -5.90 -23.74 -9.49
N THR A 95 -7.11 -24.14 -9.88
CA THR A 95 -7.44 -25.56 -10.08
C THR A 95 -6.84 -26.05 -11.40
N LYS A 96 -6.80 -27.38 -11.57
CA LYS A 96 -6.35 -28.00 -12.82
C LYS A 96 -7.24 -27.63 -14.02
N ASP A 97 -8.51 -27.34 -13.74
CA ASP A 97 -9.50 -26.92 -14.73
C ASP A 97 -9.43 -25.42 -15.06
N GLY A 98 -8.47 -24.69 -14.46
CA GLY A 98 -8.26 -23.26 -14.69
C GLY A 98 -9.15 -22.34 -13.86
N GLU A 99 -9.90 -22.86 -12.89
CA GLU A 99 -10.73 -22.06 -11.98
C GLU A 99 -9.85 -21.35 -10.93
N ARG A 100 -10.18 -20.08 -10.66
CA ARG A 100 -9.50 -19.28 -9.64
C ARG A 100 -10.26 -19.33 -8.33
N LEU A 101 -9.66 -19.94 -7.32
CA LEU A 101 -10.13 -19.97 -5.94
C LEU A 101 -9.42 -18.89 -5.12
N VAL A 102 -10.16 -18.21 -4.25
CA VAL A 102 -9.64 -17.13 -3.39
C VAL A 102 -10.15 -17.32 -1.97
N GLY A 103 -9.33 -17.03 -0.96
CA GLY A 103 -9.77 -17.04 0.44
C GLY A 103 -9.82 -18.43 1.05
N MET A 104 -10.95 -18.79 1.67
CA MET A 104 -11.07 -20.05 2.41
C MET A 104 -11.01 -21.30 1.52
N PRO A 105 -11.68 -21.35 0.35
CA PRO A 105 -11.55 -22.45 -0.59
C PRO A 105 -10.11 -22.71 -1.02
N ALA A 106 -9.36 -21.65 -1.33
CA ALA A 106 -7.94 -21.76 -1.72
C ALA A 106 -7.08 -22.30 -0.58
N ARG A 107 -7.30 -21.82 0.65
CA ARG A 107 -6.56 -22.28 1.84
C ARG A 107 -6.81 -23.76 2.16
N ARG A 108 -8.03 -24.27 1.95
CA ARG A 108 -8.39 -25.67 2.25
C ARG A 108 -7.62 -26.67 1.39
N GLN A 109 -7.40 -26.35 0.12
CA GLN A 109 -6.68 -27.23 -0.81
C GLN A 109 -5.17 -26.96 -0.86
N ALA A 110 -4.65 -26.05 -0.03
CA ALA A 110 -3.25 -25.63 -0.09
C ALA A 110 -2.28 -26.81 0.14
N VAL A 111 -2.68 -27.78 0.96
CA VAL A 111 -1.90 -29.00 1.26
C VAL A 111 -1.89 -29.98 0.08
N THR A 112 -2.99 -30.05 -0.69
CA THR A 112 -3.11 -31.00 -1.82
C THR A 112 -2.64 -30.39 -3.15
N ASN A 113 -2.65 -29.06 -3.27
CA ASN A 113 -2.30 -28.30 -4.46
C ASN A 113 -1.30 -27.19 -4.13
N THR A 114 -0.20 -27.55 -3.49
CA THR A 114 0.81 -26.60 -2.98
C THR A 114 1.44 -25.77 -4.09
N GLN A 115 1.77 -26.40 -5.24
CA GLN A 115 2.45 -25.71 -6.33
C GLN A 115 1.60 -24.63 -7.02
N ASN A 116 0.27 -24.78 -7.03
CA ASN A 116 -0.65 -23.81 -7.64
C ASN A 116 -1.42 -22.98 -6.60
N THR A 117 -0.96 -22.97 -5.35
CA THR A 117 -1.53 -22.18 -4.27
C THR A 117 -0.52 -21.13 -3.81
N PHE A 118 -0.91 -19.85 -3.91
CA PHE A 118 -0.08 -18.70 -3.62
C PHE A 118 -0.53 -18.03 -2.33
N TYR A 119 0.42 -17.76 -1.43
CA TYR A 119 0.21 -17.06 -0.17
C TYR A 119 1.40 -16.14 0.13
N ALA A 120 1.26 -15.26 1.13
CA ALA A 120 2.29 -14.30 1.55
C ALA A 120 2.82 -13.38 0.42
N THR A 121 2.08 -13.25 -0.68
CA THR A 121 2.49 -12.49 -1.88
C THR A 121 2.86 -11.05 -1.54
N LYS A 122 2.22 -10.44 -0.52
CA LYS A 122 2.53 -9.08 -0.06
C LYS A 122 4.01 -8.87 0.29
N ARG A 123 4.74 -9.92 0.69
CA ARG A 123 6.18 -9.84 0.95
C ARG A 123 7.03 -9.64 -0.30
N LEU A 124 6.51 -10.05 -1.45
CA LEU A 124 7.21 -10.01 -2.73
C LEU A 124 6.85 -8.77 -3.56
N ILE A 125 5.74 -8.10 -3.24
CA ILE A 125 5.28 -6.92 -3.97
C ILE A 125 6.32 -5.79 -3.86
N GLY A 126 6.68 -5.20 -5.00
CA GLY A 126 7.58 -4.04 -5.06
C GLY A 126 9.07 -4.36 -4.87
N ARG A 127 9.45 -5.64 -4.82
CA ARG A 127 10.85 -6.09 -4.68
C ARG A 127 11.39 -6.62 -6.00
N ARG A 128 12.71 -6.54 -6.17
CA ARG A 128 13.39 -7.13 -7.32
C ARG A 128 13.64 -8.61 -7.06
N PHE A 129 13.68 -9.39 -8.13
CA PHE A 129 13.91 -10.83 -8.02
C PHE A 129 15.28 -11.15 -7.39
N GLU A 130 16.26 -10.27 -7.60
CA GLU A 130 17.62 -10.45 -7.12
C GLU A 130 17.79 -10.10 -5.64
N ASP A 131 16.79 -9.48 -4.99
CA ASP A 131 16.88 -9.04 -3.60
C ASP A 131 17.09 -10.23 -2.66
N PRO A 132 18.02 -10.12 -1.69
CA PRO A 132 18.36 -11.22 -0.78
C PRO A 132 17.16 -11.68 0.06
N GLU A 133 16.26 -10.75 0.40
CA GLU A 133 15.03 -11.06 1.12
C GLU A 133 14.04 -11.87 0.28
N VAL A 134 13.94 -11.62 -1.03
CA VAL A 134 13.11 -12.41 -1.95
C VAL A 134 13.66 -13.83 -2.06
N LYS A 135 14.98 -13.99 -2.22
CA LYS A 135 15.62 -15.31 -2.26
C LYS A 135 15.36 -16.11 -0.99
N LYS A 136 15.40 -15.46 0.18
CA LYS A 136 15.06 -16.09 1.46
C LYS A 136 13.57 -16.48 1.52
N ASP A 137 12.68 -15.58 1.11
CA ASP A 137 11.24 -15.81 1.13
C ASP A 137 10.79 -16.85 0.10
N MET A 138 11.53 -17.06 -0.99
CA MET A 138 11.28 -18.16 -1.93
C MET A 138 11.32 -19.51 -1.22
N TYR A 139 12.31 -19.75 -0.36
CA TYR A 139 12.38 -21.00 0.39
C TYR A 139 11.26 -21.10 1.44
N VAL A 140 10.92 -20.02 2.13
CA VAL A 140 9.88 -20.06 3.18
C VAL A 140 8.47 -20.21 2.59
N THR A 141 8.21 -19.56 1.44
CA THR A 141 6.90 -19.55 0.77
C THR A 141 6.66 -20.80 -0.08
N LEU A 142 7.70 -21.58 -0.41
CA LEU A 142 7.56 -22.84 -1.13
C LEU A 142 7.51 -24.07 -0.21
N ILE A 143 7.96 -23.96 1.05
CA ILE A 143 8.12 -25.10 1.97
C ILE A 143 7.03 -25.16 3.07
N SER A 144 6.29 -24.07 3.30
CA SER A 144 5.32 -24.01 4.43
C SER A 144 3.88 -24.31 4.00
N VAL A 145 3.63 -25.50 3.45
CA VAL A 145 2.27 -26.03 3.30
C VAL A 145 2.24 -27.54 3.53
#